data_AF-A0AAD1Y4F1-F1
#
_entry.id   AF-A0AAD1Y4F1-F1
#
_cell.length_a   1.000
_cell.length_b   1.000
_cell.length_c   1.000
_cell.angle_alpha   90.00
_cell.angle_beta   90.00
_cell.angle_gamma   90.00
#
_symmetry.space_group_name_H-M   'P 1'
#
loop_
_entity.id
_entity.type
_entity.pdbx_description
1 polymer ?
#
loop_
_entity_poly.entity_id
_entity_poly.type
_entity_poly.pdbx_seq_one_letter_code
_entity_poly.pdbx_strand_id
1 'polypeptide(L)' 'MEQPLTDDQLQMMYKMGFPDYVQRMGMKCFKRCVPITKDTTLSEPEQKCIQDCCDSYVQTIETVFEVIKQKNCDRRGY' A
#
# COMPACT_ATOMS: atom_id res chain seq x y z
N MET A 1 -16.84 9.37 10.08
CA MET A 1 -17.25 7.95 10.10
C MET A 1 -16.96 7.45 8.69
N GLU A 2 -15.86 6.72 8.51
CA GLU A 2 -15.58 6.09 7.21
C GLU A 2 -16.65 5.04 6.93
N GLN A 3 -17.21 5.05 5.74
CA GLN A 3 -18.19 4.05 5.33
C GLN A 3 -17.46 2.74 5.01
N PRO A 4 -18.00 1.57 5.45
CA PRO A 4 -17.41 0.29 5.11
C PRO A 4 -17.51 0.05 3.58
N LEU A 5 -16.51 -0.65 3.04
CA LEU A 5 -16.51 -1.08 1.64
C LEU A 5 -17.67 -2.06 1.39
N THR A 6 -18.28 -1.96 0.21
CA THR A 6 -19.27 -2.94 -0.24
C THR A 6 -18.61 -4.26 -0.65
N ASP A 7 -19.38 -5.35 -0.70
CA ASP A 7 -18.90 -6.66 -1.15
C ASP A 7 -18.31 -6.59 -2.58
N ASP A 8 -18.92 -5.82 -3.46
CA ASP A 8 -18.42 -5.61 -4.83
C ASP A 8 -17.07 -4.89 -4.84
N GLN A 9 -16.88 -3.87 -3.98
CA GLN A 9 -15.60 -3.18 -3.83
C GLN A 9 -14.53 -4.11 -3.30
N LEU A 10 -14.84 -4.93 -2.29
CA LEU A 10 -13.94 -5.94 -1.74
C LEU A 10 -13.52 -6.96 -2.82
N GLN A 11 -14.48 -7.52 -3.55
CA GLN A 11 -14.20 -8.48 -4.63
C GLN A 11 -13.34 -7.87 -5.73
N MET A 12 -13.56 -6.60 -6.07
CA MET A 12 -12.73 -5.89 -7.04
C MET A 12 -11.29 -5.74 -6.53
N MET A 13 -11.08 -5.35 -5.27
CA MET A 13 -9.75 -5.25 -4.68
C MET A 13 -9.00 -6.59 -4.68
N TYR A 14 -9.70 -7.69 -4.34
CA TYR A 14 -9.13 -9.04 -4.41
C TYR A 14 -8.67 -9.38 -5.84
N LYS A 15 -9.52 -9.14 -6.85
CA LYS A 15 -9.19 -9.42 -8.26
C LYS A 15 -8.04 -8.58 -8.79
N MET A 16 -7.85 -7.37 -8.27
CA MET A 16 -6.72 -6.51 -8.62
C MET A 16 -5.41 -6.91 -7.93
N GLY A 17 -5.40 -7.97 -7.12
CA GLY A 17 -4.21 -8.44 -6.41
C GLY A 17 -3.80 -7.52 -5.25
N PHE A 18 -4.75 -6.77 -4.68
CA PHE A 18 -4.50 -5.92 -3.52
C PHE A 18 -3.96 -6.69 -2.30
N PRO A 19 -4.45 -7.90 -1.96
CA PRO A 19 -3.88 -8.69 -0.86
C PRO A 19 -2.39 -8.99 -1.06
N ASP A 20 -2.00 -9.43 -2.26
CA ASP A 20 -0.60 -9.72 -2.60
C ASP A 20 0.27 -8.46 -2.53
N TYR A 21 -0.29 -7.32 -2.95
CA TYR A 21 0.38 -6.04 -2.85
C TYR A 21 0.65 -5.67 -1.39
N VAL A 22 -0.37 -5.72 -0.53
CA VAL A 22 -0.24 -5.43 0.91
C VAL A 22 0.76 -6.37 1.59
N GLN A 23 0.71 -7.67 1.26
CA GLN A 23 1.66 -8.64 1.80
C GLN A 23 3.11 -8.31 1.42
N ARG A 24 3.37 -8.03 0.13
CA ARG A 24 4.71 -7.67 -0.34
C ARG A 24 5.21 -6.36 0.26
N MET A 25 4.33 -5.37 0.39
CA MET A 25 4.62 -4.10 1.06
C MET A 25 5.02 -4.34 2.51
N GLY A 26 4.19 -5.07 3.27
CA GLY A 26 4.45 -5.41 4.66
C GLY A 26 5.78 -6.13 4.86
N MET A 27 6.08 -7.14 4.03
CA MET A 27 7.36 -7.85 4.08
C MET A 27 8.56 -6.93 3.82
N LYS A 28 8.46 -6.02 2.85
CA LYS A 28 9.55 -5.08 2.54
C LYS A 28 9.76 -4.05 3.64
N CYS A 29 8.69 -3.48 4.18
CA CYS A 29 8.78 -2.50 5.27
C CYS A 29 9.30 -3.15 6.55
N PHE A 30 8.81 -4.34 6.89
CA PHE A 30 9.32 -5.09 8.04
C PHE A 30 10.81 -5.39 7.88
N LYS A 31 11.25 -5.96 6.75
CA LYS A 31 12.66 -6.26 6.49
C LYS A 31 13.57 -5.02 6.52
N ARG A 32 13.05 -3.85 6.13
CA ARG A 32 13.80 -2.59 6.11
C ARG A 32 13.93 -1.98 7.51
N CYS A 33 12.86 -2.04 8.30
CA CYS A 33 12.74 -1.30 9.54
C CYS A 33 13.07 -2.12 10.78
N VAL A 34 12.89 -3.43 10.72
CA VAL A 34 13.05 -4.33 11.87
C VAL A 34 14.34 -5.14 11.68
N PRO A 35 15.38 -4.89 12.49
CA PRO A 35 16.59 -5.71 12.50
C PRO A 35 16.25 -7.15 12.91
N ILE A 36 17.08 -8.10 12.48
CA ILE A 36 16.93 -9.50 12.87
C ILE A 36 17.38 -9.65 14.33
N THR A 37 16.45 -9.49 15.26
CA THR A 37 16.65 -9.70 16.70
C THR A 37 15.77 -10.86 17.18
N LYS A 38 15.95 -11.28 18.44
CA LYS A 38 15.08 -12.30 19.08
C LYS A 38 13.81 -11.68 19.68
N ASP A 39 13.66 -10.36 19.59
CA ASP A 39 12.57 -9.64 20.22
C ASP A 39 11.31 -9.80 19.37
N THR A 40 10.18 -10.06 20.03
CA THR A 40 8.88 -10.26 19.39
C THR A 40 8.03 -8.99 19.38
N THR A 41 8.58 -7.88 19.88
CA THR A 41 7.90 -6.60 20.06
C THR A 41 8.62 -5.51 19.29
N LEU A 42 7.85 -4.66 18.59
CA LEU A 42 8.38 -3.50 17.92
C LEU A 42 8.55 -2.35 18.90
N SER A 43 9.75 -1.78 18.95
CA SER A 43 10.04 -0.51 19.62
C SER A 43 9.36 0.66 18.88
N GLU A 44 9.18 1.80 19.55
CA GLU A 44 8.58 2.99 18.92
C GLU A 44 9.32 3.44 17.64
N PRO A 45 10.67 3.45 17.57
CA PRO A 45 11.38 3.76 16.32
C PRO A 45 11.07 2.79 15.18
N GLU A 46 10.94 1.49 15.47
CA GLU A 46 10.61 0.48 14.46
C GLU A 46 9.17 0.63 13.96
N GLN A 47 8.22 0.87 14.87
CA GLN A 47 6.83 1.14 14.52
C GLN A 47 6.73 2.38 13.61
N LYS A 48 7.42 3.47 13.97
CA LYS A 48 7.46 4.69 13.17
C LYS A 48 8.06 4.44 11.78
N CYS A 49 9.18 3.71 11.70
CA CYS A 49 9.78 3.36 10.42
C CYS A 49 8.82 2.55 9.53
N ILE A 50 8.11 1.56 10.10
CA ILE A 50 7.13 0.76 9.35
C ILE A 50 6.00 1.66 8.83
N GLN A 51 5.48 2.56 9.66
CA GLN A 51 4.45 3.52 9.27
C GLN A 51 4.94 4.40 8.11
N ASP A 52 6.08 5.09 8.26
CA ASP A 52 6.65 5.96 7.22
C ASP A 52 6.92 5.20 5.91
N CYS A 53 7.34 3.93 6.02
CA CYS A 53 7.53 3.06 4.87
C CYS A 53 6.21 2.74 4.15
N CYS A 54 5.18 2.33 4.89
CA CYS A 54 3.86 2.05 4.33
C CYS A 54 3.24 3.28 3.68
N ASP A 55 3.34 4.45 4.31
CA ASP A 55 2.82 5.71 3.79
C ASP A 55 3.47 6.06 2.44
N SER A 56 4.78 5.86 2.30
CA SER A 56 5.49 6.06 1.03
C SER A 56 4.99 5.13 -0.09
N TYR A 57 4.68 3.87 0.22
CA TYR A 57 4.10 2.94 -0.75
C TYR A 57 2.68 3.33 -1.17
N VAL A 58 1.86 3.80 -0.24
CA VAL A 58 0.50 4.29 -0.54
C VAL A 58 0.56 5.51 -1.46
N GLN A 59 1.37 6.52 -1.11
CA GLN A 59 1.58 7.71 -1.94
C GLN A 59 2.09 7.36 -3.35
N THR A 60 2.97 6.35 -3.45
CA THR A 60 3.47 5.89 -4.74
C THR A 60 2.34 5.32 -5.61
N ILE A 61 1.43 4.52 -5.03
CA ILE A 61 0.28 3.98 -5.75
C ILE A 61 -0.67 5.09 -6.20
N GLU A 62 -0.96 6.06 -5.33
CA GLU A 62 -1.82 7.20 -5.66
C GLU A 62 -1.26 7.95 -6.87
N THR A 63 0.02 8.26 -6.84
CA THR A 63 0.74 8.91 -7.96
C THR A 63 0.66 8.09 -9.23
N VAL A 64 0.87 6.77 -9.16
CA VAL A 64 0.77 5.87 -10.32
C VAL A 64 -0.64 5.87 -10.91
N PHE A 65 -1.68 5.85 -10.06
CA PHE A 65 -3.06 5.90 -10.52
C PHE A 65 -3.40 7.23 -11.20
N GLU A 66 -2.92 8.36 -10.68
CA GLU A 66 -3.08 9.66 -11.33
C GLU A 66 -2.43 9.68 -12.72
N VAL A 67 -1.20 9.18 -12.84
CA VAL A 67 -0.49 9.09 -14.12
C VAL A 67 -1.21 8.18 -15.11
N ILE A 68 -1.72 7.02 -14.67
CA ILE A 68 -2.51 6.12 -15.52
C ILE A 68 -3.79 6.80 -15.99
N LYS A 69 -4.49 7.50 -15.11
CA LYS A 69 -5.70 8.24 -15.44
C LYS A 69 -5.42 9.31 -16.50
N GLN A 70 -4.35 10.10 -16.32
CA GLN A 70 -3.93 11.10 -17.29
C GLN A 70 -3.63 10.49 -18.66
N LYS A 71 -2.80 9.43 -18.70
CA LYS A 71 -2.47 8.74 -19.96
C LYS A 71 -3.70 8.15 -20.67
N ASN A 72 -4.70 7.71 -19.91
CA ASN A 72 -5.96 7.21 -20.46
C ASN A 72 -6.85 8.33 -21.00
N CYS A 73 -6.80 9.53 -20.41
CA CYS A 73 -7.43 10.73 -20.96
C CYS A 73 -6.75 11.16 -22.27
N ASP A 74 -5.42 11.24 -22.29
CA ASP A 74 -4.65 11.64 -23.48
C ASP A 74 -4.88 10.69 -24.67
N ARG A 75 -4.98 9.37 -24.42
CA ARG A 75 -5.30 8.37 -25.45
C ARG A 75 -6.73 8.47 -25.99
N ARG A 76 -7.66 9.06 -25.24
CA ARG A 76 -9.08 9.17 -25.64
C ARG A 76 -9.40 10.43 -26.44
N GLY A 77 -8.41 11.28 -26.72
CA GLY A 77 -8.53 12.41 -27.65
C GLY A 77 -9.61 13.41 -27.26
N TYR A 78 -9.26 14.33 -26.34
CA TYR A 78 -9.92 15.64 -26.23
C TYR A 78 -8.99 16.70 -26.81
#